data_AF-B7QZL5-F1
#
_entry.id   AF-B7QZL5-F1
#
_cell.length_a   1.000
_cell.length_b   1.000
_cell.length_c   1.000
_cell.angle_alpha   90.00
_cell.angle_beta   90.00
_cell.angle_gamma   90.00
#
_symmetry.space_group_name_H-M   'P 1'
#
loop_
_entity.id
_entity.type
_entity.pdbx_description
1 polymer ?
#
loop_
_entity_poly.entity_id
_entity_poly.type
_entity_poly.pdbx_seq_one_letter_code
_entity_poly.pdbx_strand_id
1 'polypeptide(L)'
;MKLPDTRPLKENVVVISPSDLAQEVKSAASQSGGAFLKVFGKKGNSKYYFTILFDRTKVLAAEGQDLESGAQIIGEDAINLFRELMGNPMVVDVYSLDEIGVKLSIAENLDIYSKTPKVTIEELFGGAPARVEKPVPEEKPKPAPKPAEKPVEKPETVQEKPKQKPGEVEIVIEIPGGGVLEEALKEYTKHLISEAKRIRTLQINKVVYSGELTEGVVYLNVHIYGHSEGQMREVAEKRMLHAISKYAPVILRIADIKPILKEIKVILDGKEVAPQEIVEKDKKKVGKIDREGRLTLAVLEDVWPYFSAMVRTVVGEIERQGIAVKAATFDVPGRKEFEVNAKLVVETSLPEDQATRIIRDIITKHTKELGRTLKRYMTVRNVEVDFIKKAETAKPSAKVPATGKAAEILQRKAEIEKEVEKLLQQAGVEELAFLTEEKKRESEKALLRSRIEPAMEELKNRLHTELKLIPRVTFKWLKLNWDAKGTTVYVDIEASFMKEEIGGLFGSFSGVNEDRIKQDVRETILRVIRDIQKEYGIKISLNKFNVIVR
;
A
#
# COMPACT_ATOMS: atom_id res chain seq x y z
N MET A 1 -9.20 30.94 6.38
CA MET A 1 -7.93 31.31 5.72
C MET A 1 -7.57 30.26 4.70
N LYS A 2 -7.12 30.65 3.50
CA LYS A 2 -6.65 29.69 2.47
C LYS A 2 -5.24 29.21 2.79
N LEU A 3 -5.03 27.91 2.69
CA LEU A 3 -3.73 27.27 2.90
C LEU A 3 -3.28 26.65 1.56
N PRO A 4 -2.00 26.78 1.17
CA PRO A 4 -1.41 26.01 0.08
C PRO A 4 -1.63 24.52 0.30
N ASP A 5 -1.68 23.75 -0.79
CA ASP A 5 -1.88 22.30 -0.75
C ASP A 5 -0.70 21.62 -0.02
N THR A 6 -0.83 21.51 1.30
CA THR A 6 0.20 21.06 2.23
C THR A 6 -0.44 20.13 3.25
N ARG A 7 0.25 19.02 3.52
CA ARG A 7 -0.22 18.03 4.48
C ARG A 7 0.05 18.52 5.91
N PRO A 8 -0.89 18.32 6.84
CA PRO A 8 -0.61 18.57 8.25
C PRO A 8 0.51 17.64 8.74
N LEU A 9 1.43 18.21 9.51
CA LEU A 9 2.45 17.48 10.24
C LEU A 9 1.83 16.60 11.34
N LYS A 10 0.76 17.10 11.97
CA LYS A 10 -0.04 16.35 12.96
C LYS A 10 -1.50 16.76 12.82
N GLU A 11 -2.41 15.79 12.92
CA GLU A 11 -3.87 15.99 12.87
C GLU A 11 -4.51 15.56 14.18
N ASN A 12 -5.61 16.23 14.55
CA ASN A 12 -6.46 15.90 15.69
C ASN A 12 -5.68 15.78 17.02
N VAL A 13 -4.62 16.57 17.19
CA VAL A 13 -3.84 16.58 18.44
C VAL A 13 -4.67 17.24 19.51
N VAL A 14 -4.95 16.51 20.59
CA VAL A 14 -5.62 17.07 21.76
C VAL A 14 -4.58 17.77 22.63
N VAL A 15 -4.69 19.08 22.71
CA VAL A 15 -3.80 19.93 23.51
C VAL A 15 -4.54 20.41 24.74
N ILE A 16 -3.96 20.16 25.91
CA ILE A 16 -4.55 20.48 27.22
C ILE A 16 -3.81 21.62 27.95
N SER A 17 -2.64 22.05 27.46
CA SER A 17 -1.86 23.13 28.03
C SER A 17 -1.29 24.08 26.96
N PRO A 18 -1.12 25.38 27.27
CA PRO A 18 -0.47 26.32 26.35
C PRO A 18 0.97 25.92 26.00
N SER A 19 1.69 25.26 26.92
CA SER A 19 3.06 24.79 26.70
C SER A 19 3.14 23.68 25.65
N ASP A 20 2.20 22.76 25.66
CA ASP A 20 2.14 21.68 24.66
C ASP A 20 1.88 22.30 23.28
N LEU A 21 0.96 23.27 23.18
CA LEU A 21 0.66 23.96 21.93
C LEU A 21 1.88 24.73 21.41
N ALA A 22 2.58 25.44 22.30
CA ALA A 22 3.79 26.17 21.96
C ALA A 22 4.89 25.24 21.43
N GLN A 23 5.06 24.05 22.02
CA GLN A 23 6.04 23.08 21.58
C GLN A 23 5.70 22.54 20.18
N GLU A 24 4.42 22.27 19.92
CA GLU A 24 3.96 21.83 18.60
C GLU A 24 4.21 22.89 17.51
N VAL A 25 3.90 24.15 17.81
CA VAL A 25 4.15 25.28 16.89
C VAL A 25 5.64 25.46 16.62
N LYS A 26 6.48 25.42 17.65
CA LYS A 26 7.94 25.57 17.51
C LYS A 26 8.56 24.42 16.73
N SER A 27 8.09 23.19 16.97
CA SER A 27 8.53 22.01 16.23
C SER A 27 8.19 22.14 14.74
N ALA A 28 6.97 22.55 14.40
CA ALA A 28 6.58 22.73 13.00
C ALA A 28 7.32 23.90 12.32
N ALA A 29 7.39 25.06 12.98
CA ALA A 29 8.03 26.24 12.40
C ALA A 29 9.54 26.06 12.16
N SER A 30 10.22 25.27 13.01
CA SER A 30 11.64 24.95 12.86
C SER A 30 11.95 23.94 11.75
N GLN A 31 11.01 23.05 11.41
CA GLN A 31 11.22 22.03 10.37
C GLN A 31 11.20 22.58 8.95
N SER A 32 10.38 23.60 8.64
CA SER A 32 10.23 24.04 7.26
C SER A 32 10.26 25.56 7.01
N GLY A 33 10.21 26.45 8.01
CA GLY A 33 10.27 27.91 7.76
C GLY A 33 9.05 28.69 8.23
N GLY A 34 7.94 28.01 8.47
CA GLY A 34 6.76 28.54 9.14
C GLY A 34 5.82 27.42 9.56
N ALA A 35 4.76 27.77 10.28
CA ALA A 35 3.74 26.84 10.71
C ALA A 35 2.35 27.40 10.43
N PHE A 36 1.39 26.53 10.20
CA PHE A 36 -0.01 26.90 10.14
C PHE A 36 -0.81 26.00 11.07
N LEU A 37 -1.72 26.58 11.83
CA LEU A 37 -2.56 25.87 12.78
C LEU A 37 -4.02 25.96 12.35
N LYS A 38 -4.73 24.85 12.48
CA LYS A 38 -6.20 24.84 12.59
C LYS A 38 -6.55 24.41 14.00
N VAL A 39 -7.29 25.24 14.73
CA VAL A 39 -7.59 25.00 16.14
C VAL A 39 -9.09 24.99 16.33
N PHE A 40 -9.60 23.90 16.90
CA PHE A 40 -10.96 23.81 17.39
C PHE A 40 -10.95 23.90 18.92
N GLY A 41 -11.61 24.93 19.45
CA GLY A 41 -11.66 25.21 20.88
C GLY A 41 -13.07 25.55 21.35
N LYS A 42 -13.32 25.39 22.65
CA LYS A 42 -14.60 25.73 23.28
C LYS A 42 -14.38 26.69 24.45
N LYS A 43 -15.23 27.72 24.56
CA LYS A 43 -15.28 28.64 25.71
C LYS A 43 -16.73 28.75 26.19
N GLY A 44 -17.01 28.27 27.41
CA GLY A 44 -18.38 28.20 27.89
C GLY A 44 -19.23 27.27 27.01
N ASN A 45 -20.32 27.76 26.42
CA ASN A 45 -21.13 26.98 25.47
C ASN A 45 -20.70 27.15 24.01
N SER A 46 -20.03 28.25 23.68
CA SER A 46 -19.69 28.59 22.30
C SER A 46 -18.43 27.86 21.81
N LYS A 47 -18.48 27.46 20.54
CA LYS A 47 -17.42 26.69 19.87
C LYS A 47 -16.76 27.60 18.83
N TYR A 48 -15.43 27.55 18.77
CA TYR A 48 -14.64 28.38 17.88
C TYR A 48 -13.71 27.56 17.02
N TYR A 49 -13.52 28.02 15.79
CA TYR A 49 -12.55 27.47 14.85
C TYR A 49 -11.55 28.57 14.46
N PHE A 50 -10.27 28.34 14.70
CA PHE A 50 -9.20 29.29 14.36
C PHE A 50 -8.29 28.72 13.28
N THR A 51 -7.77 29.63 12.46
CA THR A 51 -6.65 29.41 11.56
C THR A 51 -5.57 30.44 11.84
N ILE A 52 -4.36 29.99 12.13
CA ILE A 52 -3.25 30.88 12.51
C ILE A 52 -1.99 30.51 11.74
N LEU A 53 -1.39 31.49 11.08
CA LEU A 53 -0.14 31.37 10.33
C LEU A 53 1.01 31.97 11.13
N PHE A 54 2.15 31.28 11.14
CA PHE A 54 3.38 31.65 11.80
C PHE A 54 4.56 31.58 10.84
N ASP A 55 5.54 32.47 11.01
CA ASP A 55 6.90 32.22 10.55
C ASP A 55 7.72 31.50 11.65
N ARG A 56 9.05 31.47 11.54
CA ARG A 56 9.93 30.88 12.57
C ARG A 56 9.88 31.58 13.94
N THR A 57 9.34 32.79 14.02
CA THR A 57 9.51 33.71 15.16
C THR A 57 8.21 34.34 15.66
N LYS A 58 7.21 34.54 14.79
CA LYS A 58 6.04 35.35 15.10
C LYS A 58 4.79 34.95 14.30
N VAL A 59 3.64 35.42 14.77
CA VAL A 59 2.35 35.29 14.10
C VAL A 59 2.30 36.21 12.89
N LEU A 60 1.85 35.67 11.75
CA LEU A 60 1.70 36.38 10.50
C LEU A 60 0.25 36.71 10.18
N ALA A 61 -0.68 35.78 10.43
CA ALA A 61 -2.09 35.95 10.13
C ALA A 61 -2.93 35.14 11.13
N ALA A 62 -4.03 35.69 11.64
CA ALA A 62 -4.94 34.99 12.55
C ALA A 62 -6.39 35.28 12.17
N GLU A 63 -7.18 34.22 12.05
CA GLU A 63 -8.61 34.28 11.78
C GLU A 63 -9.31 33.25 12.66
N GLY A 64 -10.44 33.63 13.25
CA GLY A 64 -11.32 32.80 14.04
C GLY A 64 -12.74 32.89 13.52
N GLN A 65 -13.53 31.85 13.75
CA GLN A 65 -14.94 31.81 13.46
C GLN A 65 -15.68 31.26 14.68
N ASP A 66 -16.71 31.99 15.13
CA ASP A 66 -17.70 31.46 16.05
C ASP A 66 -18.63 30.53 15.27
N LEU A 67 -18.72 29.27 15.68
CA LEU A 67 -19.52 28.26 14.98
C LEU A 67 -21.01 28.35 15.29
N GLU A 68 -21.41 29.06 16.35
CA GLU A 68 -22.82 29.28 16.66
C GLU A 68 -23.39 30.44 15.86
N SER A 69 -22.71 31.59 15.87
CA SER A 69 -23.16 32.80 15.16
C SER A 69 -22.68 32.89 13.72
N GLY A 70 -21.65 32.12 13.35
CA GLY A 70 -20.96 32.22 12.06
C GLY A 70 -20.05 33.44 11.93
N ALA A 71 -19.95 34.29 12.97
CA ALA A 71 -19.19 35.53 12.95
C ALA A 71 -17.68 35.29 12.78
N GLN A 72 -17.06 36.03 11.86
CA GLN A 72 -15.61 36.01 11.66
C GLN A 72 -14.92 37.01 12.57
N ILE A 73 -13.82 36.58 13.16
CA ILE A 73 -12.97 37.33 14.09
C ILE A 73 -11.57 37.33 13.48
N ILE A 74 -10.99 38.49 13.20
CA ILE A 74 -9.76 38.58 12.38
C ILE A 74 -8.72 39.42 13.10
N GLY A 75 -7.45 39.04 13.00
CA GLY A 75 -6.33 39.86 13.45
C GLY A 75 -6.15 39.87 14.96
N GLU A 76 -6.10 41.08 15.54
CA GLU A 76 -5.87 41.27 16.98
C GLU A 76 -6.95 40.62 17.85
N ASP A 77 -8.22 40.77 17.46
CA ASP A 77 -9.34 40.15 18.17
C ASP A 77 -9.25 38.61 18.15
N ALA A 78 -8.77 38.04 17.04
CA ALA A 78 -8.58 36.60 16.92
C ALA A 78 -7.46 36.10 17.84
N ILE A 79 -6.35 36.85 17.95
CA ILE A 79 -5.24 36.51 18.85
C ILE A 79 -5.66 36.61 20.32
N ASN A 80 -6.41 37.64 20.70
CA ASN A 80 -6.86 37.81 22.07
C ASN A 80 -7.83 36.70 22.49
N LEU A 81 -8.81 36.37 21.64
CA LEU A 81 -9.72 35.26 21.91
C LEU A 81 -8.99 33.90 21.91
N PHE A 82 -8.01 33.72 21.02
CA PHE A 82 -7.17 32.53 21.02
C PHE A 82 -6.41 32.36 22.33
N ARG A 83 -5.84 33.45 22.89
CA ARG A 83 -5.17 33.43 24.19
C ARG A 83 -6.06 32.98 25.33
N GLU A 84 -7.31 33.43 25.34
CA GLU A 84 -8.29 33.03 26.35
C GLU A 84 -8.67 31.55 26.24
N LEU A 85 -8.59 30.97 25.04
CA LEU A 85 -8.93 29.57 24.79
C LEU A 85 -7.81 28.59 25.16
N MET A 86 -6.54 29.01 25.14
CA MET A 86 -5.40 28.12 25.41
C MET A 86 -5.41 27.46 26.80
N GLY A 87 -6.25 27.95 27.73
CA GLY A 87 -6.47 27.31 29.04
C GLY A 87 -7.46 26.14 29.04
N ASN A 88 -8.14 25.88 27.91
CA ASN A 88 -9.11 24.79 27.76
C ASN A 88 -8.55 23.70 26.82
N PRO A 89 -9.02 22.44 26.95
CA PRO A 89 -8.73 21.41 25.97
C PRO A 89 -9.16 21.82 24.55
N MET A 90 -8.25 21.71 23.60
CA MET A 90 -8.45 22.07 22.20
C MET A 90 -7.91 21.00 21.27
N VAL A 91 -8.54 20.86 20.10
CA VAL A 91 -8.10 19.94 19.04
C VAL A 91 -7.37 20.77 18.00
N VAL A 92 -6.13 20.39 17.68
CA VAL A 92 -5.24 21.17 16.84
C VAL A 92 -4.69 20.31 15.70
N ASP A 93 -4.80 20.84 14.49
CA ASP A 93 -4.03 20.38 13.34
C ASP A 93 -2.85 21.33 13.13
N VAL A 94 -1.66 20.76 13.01
CA VAL A 94 -0.41 21.50 12.85
C VAL A 94 0.15 21.22 11.48
N TYR A 95 0.43 22.26 10.71
CA TYR A 95 0.98 22.18 9.35
C TYR A 95 2.37 22.82 9.36
N SER A 96 3.31 22.18 8.68
CA SER A 96 4.65 22.71 8.45
C SER A 96 4.67 23.37 7.07
N LEU A 97 5.04 24.65 7.00
CA LEU A 97 5.11 25.39 5.73
C LEU A 97 6.55 25.72 5.36
N ASP A 98 6.93 25.51 4.10
CA ASP A 98 8.19 25.97 3.55
C ASP A 98 8.16 27.49 3.26
N GLU A 99 9.31 28.12 2.99
CA GLU A 99 9.37 29.57 2.75
C GLU A 99 8.48 30.01 1.58
N ILE A 100 8.30 29.14 0.59
CA ILE A 100 7.42 29.38 -0.55
C ILE A 100 5.95 29.29 -0.11
N GLY A 101 5.58 28.24 0.63
CA GLY A 101 4.24 28.06 1.18
C GLY A 101 3.83 29.18 2.13
N VAL A 102 4.73 29.69 2.97
CA VAL A 102 4.47 30.87 3.81
C VAL A 102 4.16 32.09 2.95
N LYS A 103 4.97 32.37 1.92
CA LYS A 103 4.75 33.53 1.02
C LYS A 103 3.44 33.41 0.25
N LEU A 104 3.12 32.21 -0.25
CA LEU A 104 1.86 31.95 -0.95
C LEU A 104 0.65 32.11 -0.01
N SER A 105 0.75 31.60 1.22
CA SER A 105 -0.28 31.78 2.26
C SER A 105 -0.51 33.25 2.61
N ILE A 106 0.55 34.07 2.66
CA ILE A 106 0.42 35.52 2.87
C ILE A 106 -0.27 36.16 1.66
N ALA A 107 0.16 35.82 0.43
CA ALA A 107 -0.38 36.40 -0.80
C ALA A 107 -1.88 36.12 -0.95
N GLU A 108 -2.32 34.92 -0.58
CA GLU A 108 -3.74 34.52 -0.65
C GLU A 108 -4.61 35.07 0.50
N ASN A 109 -3.99 35.64 1.56
CA ASN A 109 -4.68 36.11 2.76
C ASN A 109 -4.19 37.49 3.23
N LEU A 110 -3.89 38.38 2.28
CA LEU A 110 -3.30 39.70 2.53
C LEU A 110 -4.13 40.57 3.49
N ASP A 111 -5.46 40.47 3.39
CA ASP A 111 -6.42 41.21 4.23
C ASP A 111 -6.36 40.79 5.71
N ILE A 112 -6.07 39.51 5.96
CA ILE A 112 -5.91 38.99 7.33
C ILE A 112 -4.50 39.31 7.84
N TYR A 113 -3.50 39.15 6.99
CA TYR A 113 -2.11 39.46 7.31
C TYR A 113 -1.93 40.92 7.75
N SER A 114 -2.57 41.88 7.07
CA SER A 114 -2.47 43.30 7.38
C SER A 114 -3.13 43.68 8.71
N LYS A 115 -4.20 42.98 9.11
CA LYS A 115 -4.93 43.20 10.37
C LYS A 115 -4.37 42.42 11.56
N THR A 116 -3.44 41.49 11.32
CA THR A 116 -2.87 40.64 12.36
C THR A 116 -1.58 41.24 12.94
N PRO A 117 -1.53 41.57 14.25
CA PRO A 117 -0.31 42.07 14.89
C PRO A 117 0.78 41.00 14.90
N LYS A 118 2.03 41.42 14.67
CA LYS A 118 3.20 40.52 14.54
C LYS A 118 3.79 40.14 15.89
N VAL A 119 2.99 39.48 16.71
CA VAL A 119 3.34 38.99 18.04
C VAL A 119 4.29 37.81 17.93
N THR A 120 5.37 37.78 18.72
CA THR A 120 6.30 36.64 18.72
C THR A 120 5.63 35.37 19.25
N ILE A 121 6.16 34.20 18.89
CA ILE A 121 5.66 32.92 19.39
C ILE A 121 5.80 32.89 20.93
N GLU A 122 6.90 33.40 21.47
CA GLU A 122 7.11 33.54 22.91
C GLU A 122 6.02 34.40 23.57
N GLU A 123 5.76 35.60 23.05
CA GLU A 123 4.74 36.51 23.59
C GLU A 123 3.30 35.98 23.42
N LEU A 124 3.05 35.13 22.42
CA LEU A 124 1.74 34.50 22.24
C LEU A 124 1.46 33.50 23.36
N PHE A 125 2.46 32.69 23.72
CA PHE A 125 2.35 31.59 24.69
C PHE A 125 2.82 31.93 26.12
N GLY A 126 3.07 33.21 26.42
CA GLY A 126 3.38 33.69 27.78
C GLY A 126 4.87 33.63 28.19
N GLY A 127 5.79 33.44 27.23
CA GLY A 127 7.21 33.63 27.45
C GLY A 127 7.56 35.12 27.48
N ALA A 128 8.39 35.55 28.43
CA ALA A 128 8.88 36.93 28.49
C ALA A 128 9.59 37.29 27.15
N PRO A 129 9.33 38.48 26.58
CA PRO A 129 9.84 38.83 25.26
C PRO A 129 11.37 38.95 25.26
N ALA A 130 12.01 38.32 24.27
CA ALA A 130 13.37 38.66 23.89
C ALA A 130 13.34 40.08 23.29
N ARG A 131 13.75 41.04 24.11
CA ARG A 131 13.96 42.45 23.76
C ARG A 131 14.82 42.53 22.50
N VAL A 132 14.23 42.96 21.39
CA VAL A 132 14.98 43.33 20.18
C VAL A 132 15.86 44.52 20.53
N GLU A 133 17.18 44.30 20.50
CA GLU A 133 18.20 45.33 20.63
C GLU A 133 18.04 46.39 19.52
N LYS A 134 17.78 47.63 19.93
CA LYS A 134 18.23 48.81 19.19
C LYS A 134 19.59 49.24 19.80
N PRO A 135 20.49 49.83 18.99
CA PRO A 135 21.85 50.12 19.41
C PRO A 135 21.88 51.14 20.56
N VAL A 136 22.86 50.92 21.44
CA VAL A 136 23.16 51.57 22.73
C VAL A 136 23.38 53.09 22.56
N PRO A 137 23.15 53.89 23.61
CA PRO A 137 24.32 54.46 24.28
C PRO A 137 24.35 54.23 25.80
N GLU A 138 25.59 54.22 26.28
CA GLU A 138 26.11 53.89 27.60
C GLU A 138 25.39 54.59 28.78
N GLU A 139 25.22 53.85 29.88
CA GLU A 139 25.73 54.32 31.17
C GLU A 139 26.02 53.18 32.15
N LYS A 140 26.88 53.51 33.13
CA LYS A 140 27.83 52.68 33.87
C LYS A 140 27.25 51.80 35.01
N PRO A 141 28.08 50.89 35.59
CA PRO A 141 27.62 49.69 36.30
C PRO A 141 27.76 49.72 37.84
N LYS A 142 27.22 48.64 38.45
CA LYS A 142 27.51 48.02 39.78
C LYS A 142 26.84 48.62 41.03
N PRO A 143 26.74 47.87 42.17
CA PRO A 143 27.14 46.47 42.43
C PRO A 143 26.09 45.59 43.15
N ALA A 144 26.27 44.27 43.05
CA ALA A 144 25.82 43.32 44.07
C ALA A 144 26.85 43.24 45.23
N PRO A 145 26.42 42.86 46.44
CA PRO A 145 26.94 41.64 47.09
C PRO A 145 25.81 40.80 47.75
N LYS A 146 25.65 39.49 47.47
CA LYS A 146 26.24 38.29 48.15
C LYS A 146 25.87 38.16 49.65
N PRO A 147 25.91 36.95 50.27
CA PRO A 147 25.67 35.56 49.81
C PRO A 147 24.98 34.66 50.89
N ALA A 148 25.02 33.33 50.67
CA ALA A 148 24.76 32.20 51.60
C ALA A 148 23.29 31.73 51.68
N GLU A 149 22.94 30.44 51.61
CA GLU A 149 23.67 29.23 51.98
C GLU A 149 23.06 28.00 51.25
N LYS A 150 23.91 27.11 50.73
CA LYS A 150 23.60 25.68 50.51
C LYS A 150 23.68 24.99 51.88
N PRO A 151 22.98 23.86 52.15
CA PRO A 151 23.63 22.58 51.86
C PRO A 151 22.71 21.35 51.56
N VAL A 152 23.24 20.47 50.69
CA VAL A 152 23.10 18.98 50.56
C VAL A 152 21.69 18.36 50.34
N GLU A 153 21.31 17.78 49.20
CA GLU A 153 21.70 16.52 48.49
C GLU A 153 20.90 15.24 48.88
N LYS A 154 20.09 14.78 47.90
CA LYS A 154 19.61 13.41 47.54
C LYS A 154 18.58 12.66 48.43
N PRO A 155 17.83 11.67 47.87
CA PRO A 155 17.62 11.29 46.46
C PRO A 155 16.15 11.07 46.03
N GLU A 156 15.95 11.11 44.72
CA GLU A 156 14.98 10.37 43.89
C GLU A 156 13.81 9.69 44.61
N THR A 157 12.65 10.36 44.59
CA THR A 157 11.36 9.69 44.73
C THR A 157 11.07 8.97 43.41
N VAL A 158 11.41 7.68 43.42
CA VAL A 158 10.81 6.63 42.61
C VAL A 158 9.31 6.91 42.47
N GLN A 159 8.85 7.10 41.23
CA GLN A 159 7.44 7.05 40.91
C GLN A 159 6.88 5.72 41.43
N GLU A 160 6.03 5.80 42.44
CA GLU A 160 5.20 4.69 42.88
C GLU A 160 4.43 4.16 41.66
N LYS A 161 4.79 2.94 41.23
CA LYS A 161 3.85 2.07 40.53
C LYS A 161 2.57 2.02 41.36
N PRO A 162 1.38 2.27 40.79
CA PRO A 162 0.14 2.03 41.49
C PRO A 162 0.08 0.56 41.92
N LYS A 163 -0.05 0.33 43.23
CA LYS A 163 -0.39 -0.98 43.82
C LYS A 163 -1.68 -1.50 43.15
N GLN A 164 -1.54 -2.56 42.35
CA GLN A 164 -2.66 -3.32 41.81
C GLN A 164 -3.49 -3.95 42.93
N LYS A 165 -4.82 -3.95 42.75
CA LYS A 165 -5.74 -4.75 43.57
C LYS A 165 -5.61 -6.23 43.15
N PRO A 166 -5.59 -7.18 44.10
CA PRO A 166 -5.52 -8.59 43.77
C PRO A 166 -6.82 -9.04 43.07
N GLY A 167 -6.72 -9.45 41.80
CA GLY A 167 -7.82 -10.10 41.05
C GLY A 167 -8.17 -9.51 39.69
N GLU A 168 -7.55 -8.39 39.27
CA GLU A 168 -7.81 -7.76 37.97
C GLU A 168 -6.78 -8.23 36.94
N VAL A 169 -7.24 -9.00 35.94
CA VAL A 169 -6.38 -9.50 34.85
C VAL A 169 -6.04 -8.34 33.92
N GLU A 170 -4.74 -8.10 33.70
CA GLU A 170 -4.28 -7.05 32.79
C GLU A 170 -4.58 -7.44 31.33
N ILE A 171 -5.44 -6.68 30.65
CA ILE A 171 -5.75 -6.88 29.23
C ILE A 171 -4.96 -5.83 28.43
N VAL A 172 -4.07 -6.28 27.55
CA VAL A 172 -3.29 -5.41 26.66
C VAL A 172 -3.71 -5.67 25.22
N ILE A 173 -4.08 -4.61 24.50
CA ILE A 173 -4.53 -4.68 23.11
C ILE A 173 -3.53 -3.92 22.23
N GLU A 174 -2.75 -4.65 21.46
CA GLU A 174 -1.73 -4.19 20.52
C GLU A 174 -2.21 -4.43 19.08
N ILE A 175 -3.41 -3.93 18.76
CA ILE A 175 -4.02 -4.04 17.42
C ILE A 175 -4.17 -2.61 16.87
N PRO A 176 -3.42 -2.21 15.84
CA PRO A 176 -3.59 -0.92 15.18
C PRO A 176 -5.03 -0.75 14.67
N GLY A 177 -5.71 0.32 15.08
CA GLY A 177 -7.13 0.54 14.76
C GLY A 177 -8.13 -0.33 15.55
N GLY A 178 -7.68 -1.04 16.59
CA GLY A 178 -8.47 -2.00 17.36
C GLY A 178 -9.48 -1.44 18.37
N GLY A 179 -9.74 -0.13 18.39
CA GLY A 179 -10.68 0.49 19.35
C GLY A 179 -12.10 -0.11 19.27
N VAL A 180 -12.54 -0.47 18.05
CA VAL A 180 -13.82 -1.16 17.80
C VAL A 180 -13.88 -2.59 18.34
N LEU A 181 -12.75 -3.21 18.67
CA LEU A 181 -12.66 -4.56 19.20
C LEU A 181 -12.55 -4.59 20.74
N GLU A 182 -12.40 -3.45 21.39
CA GLU A 182 -12.09 -3.40 22.83
C GLU A 182 -13.18 -4.04 23.69
N GLU A 183 -14.46 -3.75 23.43
CA GLU A 183 -15.59 -4.35 24.14
C GLU A 183 -15.70 -5.86 23.87
N ALA A 184 -15.50 -6.28 22.62
CA ALA A 184 -15.56 -7.67 22.20
C ALA A 184 -14.42 -8.51 22.79
N LEU A 185 -13.20 -7.95 22.85
CA LEU A 185 -12.04 -8.58 23.46
C LEU A 185 -12.18 -8.66 24.98
N LYS A 186 -12.70 -7.62 25.65
CA LYS A 186 -13.02 -7.68 27.08
C LYS A 186 -14.02 -8.79 27.40
N GLU A 187 -15.09 -8.92 26.63
CA GLU A 187 -16.08 -9.98 26.83
C GLU A 187 -15.51 -11.37 26.53
N TYR A 188 -14.68 -11.48 25.49
CA TYR A 188 -13.93 -12.69 25.20
C TYR A 188 -12.98 -13.08 26.35
N THR A 189 -12.26 -12.11 26.94
CA THR A 189 -11.40 -12.36 28.11
C THR A 189 -12.19 -12.83 29.32
N LYS A 190 -13.40 -12.31 29.57
CA LYS A 190 -14.26 -12.79 30.67
C LYS A 190 -14.58 -14.29 30.54
N HIS A 191 -14.85 -14.77 29.33
CA HIS A 191 -15.06 -16.19 29.08
C HIS A 191 -13.79 -17.03 29.36
N LEU A 192 -12.62 -16.52 28.98
CA LEU A 192 -11.34 -17.18 29.26
C LEU A 192 -11.05 -17.24 30.76
N ILE A 193 -11.29 -16.15 31.49
CA ILE A 193 -11.17 -16.09 32.95
C ILE A 193 -12.16 -17.05 33.62
N SER A 194 -13.38 -17.17 33.11
CA SER A 194 -14.37 -18.11 33.63
C SER A 194 -13.96 -19.57 33.45
N GLU A 195 -13.30 -19.93 32.35
CA GLU A 195 -12.72 -21.27 32.20
C GLU A 195 -11.51 -21.47 33.10
N ALA A 196 -10.67 -20.45 33.25
CA ALA A 196 -9.51 -20.52 34.13
C ALA A 196 -9.91 -20.76 35.60
N LYS A 197 -10.97 -20.09 36.08
CA LYS A 197 -11.53 -20.32 37.44
C LYS A 197 -12.02 -21.75 37.68
N ARG A 198 -12.35 -22.51 36.62
CA ARG A 198 -12.73 -23.93 36.73
C ARG A 198 -11.52 -24.85 36.93
N ILE A 199 -10.31 -24.33 36.71
CA ILE A 199 -9.04 -24.99 36.96
C ILE A 199 -8.51 -24.44 38.29
N ARG A 200 -8.69 -25.21 39.38
CA ARG A 200 -8.38 -24.75 40.75
C ARG A 200 -6.95 -24.24 40.94
N THR A 201 -6.02 -24.68 40.11
CA THR A 201 -4.59 -24.34 40.20
C THR A 201 -4.17 -23.20 39.28
N LEU A 202 -5.04 -22.68 38.40
CA LEU A 202 -4.66 -21.70 37.37
C LEU A 202 -5.09 -20.28 37.75
N GLN A 203 -4.11 -19.36 37.76
CA GLN A 203 -4.35 -17.92 37.85
C GLN A 203 -3.86 -17.24 36.58
N ILE A 204 -4.72 -16.47 35.92
CA ILE A 204 -4.32 -15.63 34.78
C ILE A 204 -3.96 -14.25 35.31
N ASN A 205 -2.79 -13.75 34.94
CA ASN A 205 -2.28 -12.46 35.36
C ASN A 205 -2.44 -11.41 34.25
N LYS A 206 -2.18 -11.82 32.99
CA LYS A 206 -2.19 -10.92 31.84
C LYS A 206 -2.64 -11.65 30.58
N VAL A 207 -3.42 -10.98 29.74
CA VAL A 207 -3.78 -11.43 28.40
C VAL A 207 -3.39 -10.34 27.40
N VAL A 208 -2.57 -10.71 26.43
CA VAL A 208 -2.14 -9.81 25.35
C VAL A 208 -2.80 -10.25 24.06
N TYR A 209 -3.49 -9.31 23.44
CA TYR A 209 -4.08 -9.43 22.11
C TYR A 209 -3.27 -8.57 21.15
N SER A 210 -2.59 -9.18 20.19
CA SER A 210 -1.91 -8.45 19.12
C SER A 210 -2.40 -8.93 17.76
N GLY A 211 -2.24 -8.13 16.71
CA GLY A 211 -2.72 -8.54 15.40
C GLY A 211 -3.04 -7.42 14.43
N GLU A 212 -3.64 -7.82 13.32
CA GLU A 212 -3.98 -6.93 12.21
C GLU A 212 -5.49 -6.94 12.00
N LEU A 213 -6.10 -5.76 11.99
CA LEU A 213 -7.49 -5.55 11.63
C LEU A 213 -7.58 -5.25 10.13
N THR A 214 -8.35 -6.06 9.42
CA THR A 214 -8.69 -5.90 8.01
C THR A 214 -10.22 -5.82 7.88
N GLU A 215 -10.74 -5.33 6.75
CA GLU A 215 -12.20 -5.14 6.57
C GLU A 215 -12.99 -6.42 6.89
N GLY A 216 -13.72 -6.40 8.01
CA GLY A 216 -14.55 -7.51 8.49
C GLY A 216 -13.81 -8.70 9.13
N VAL A 217 -12.47 -8.68 9.23
CA VAL A 217 -11.66 -9.80 9.76
C VAL A 217 -10.52 -9.29 10.63
N VAL A 218 -10.37 -9.85 11.83
CA VAL A 218 -9.21 -9.61 12.72
C VAL A 218 -8.32 -10.85 12.77
N TYR A 219 -7.07 -10.70 12.36
CA TYR A 219 -6.05 -11.73 12.57
C TYR A 219 -5.46 -11.57 13.96
N LEU A 220 -5.91 -12.41 14.89
CA LEU A 220 -5.67 -12.28 16.32
C LEU A 220 -4.57 -13.23 16.79
N ASN A 221 -3.57 -12.69 17.47
CA ASN A 221 -2.63 -13.41 18.30
C ASN A 221 -3.08 -13.30 19.75
N VAL A 222 -3.13 -14.42 20.48
CA VAL A 222 -3.60 -14.47 21.86
C VAL A 222 -2.51 -15.06 22.74
N HIS A 223 -1.93 -14.22 23.60
CA HIS A 223 -0.93 -14.65 24.59
C HIS A 223 -1.51 -14.54 25.99
N ILE A 224 -1.61 -15.66 26.69
CA ILE A 224 -2.09 -15.72 28.08
C ILE A 224 -0.90 -15.97 28.99
N TYR A 225 -0.72 -15.09 29.99
CA TYR A 225 0.28 -15.21 31.03
C TYR A 225 -0.39 -15.54 32.37
N GLY A 226 0.14 -16.52 33.09
CA GLY A 226 -0.43 -16.96 34.35
C GLY A 226 0.52 -17.78 35.23
N HIS A 227 -0.02 -18.25 36.34
CA HIS A 227 0.63 -19.12 37.32
C HIS A 227 -0.17 -20.42 37.44
N SER A 228 0.50 -21.57 37.50
CA SER A 228 -0.18 -22.83 37.82
C SER A 228 0.63 -23.73 38.75
N GLU A 229 0.10 -23.96 39.95
CA GLU A 229 0.74 -24.86 40.92
C GLU A 229 0.48 -26.36 40.61
N GLY A 230 1.53 -27.18 40.68
CA GLY A 230 1.44 -28.65 40.71
C GLY A 230 1.55 -29.40 39.37
N GLN A 231 1.38 -30.73 39.43
CA GLN A 231 1.52 -31.67 38.30
C GLN A 231 0.44 -31.55 37.21
N MET A 232 -0.54 -30.66 37.36
CA MET A 232 -1.67 -30.47 36.43
C MET A 232 -1.45 -29.35 35.39
N ARG A 233 -0.23 -28.81 35.31
CA ARG A 233 0.13 -27.70 34.43
C ARG A 233 -0.20 -27.98 32.95
N GLU A 234 0.17 -29.14 32.42
CA GLU A 234 -0.11 -29.50 31.02
C GLU A 234 -1.62 -29.58 30.72
N VAL A 235 -2.41 -30.00 31.71
CA VAL A 235 -3.87 -30.06 31.61
C VAL A 235 -4.46 -28.65 31.59
N ALA A 236 -3.92 -27.75 32.41
CA ALA A 236 -4.29 -26.34 32.41
C ALA A 236 -3.97 -25.66 31.07
N GLU A 237 -2.77 -25.88 30.53
CA GLU A 237 -2.33 -25.34 29.24
C GLU A 237 -3.22 -25.85 28.09
N LYS A 238 -3.43 -27.16 27.96
CA LYS A 238 -4.30 -27.75 26.92
C LYS A 238 -5.74 -27.24 27.01
N ARG A 239 -6.27 -27.10 28.22
CA ARG A 239 -7.63 -26.60 28.45
C ARG A 239 -7.77 -25.12 28.11
N MET A 240 -6.75 -24.31 28.38
CA MET A 240 -6.72 -22.90 27.98
C MET A 240 -6.60 -22.74 26.45
N LEU A 241 -5.74 -23.52 25.78
CA LEU A 241 -5.67 -23.54 24.31
C LEU A 241 -7.03 -23.89 23.67
N HIS A 242 -7.72 -24.88 24.24
CA HIS A 242 -9.07 -25.23 23.82
C HIS A 242 -10.07 -24.08 24.06
N ALA A 243 -10.02 -23.43 25.23
CA ALA A 243 -10.90 -22.31 25.56
C ALA A 243 -10.73 -21.13 24.59
N ILE A 244 -9.49 -20.80 24.23
CA ILE A 244 -9.18 -19.74 23.24
C ILE A 244 -9.88 -20.05 21.90
N SER A 245 -9.78 -21.29 21.42
CA SER A 245 -10.44 -21.69 20.18
C SER A 245 -11.97 -21.72 20.29
N LYS A 246 -12.50 -22.20 21.42
CA LYS A 246 -13.93 -22.36 21.67
C LYS A 246 -14.68 -21.02 21.75
N TYR A 247 -14.08 -20.02 22.39
CA TYR A 247 -14.76 -18.74 22.66
C TYR A 247 -14.43 -17.63 21.65
N ALA A 248 -13.51 -17.84 20.70
CA ALA A 248 -13.21 -16.87 19.66
C ALA A 248 -14.47 -16.31 18.95
N PRO A 249 -15.51 -17.11 18.61
CA PRO A 249 -16.73 -16.58 17.98
C PRO A 249 -17.50 -15.51 18.78
N VAL A 250 -17.20 -15.30 20.07
CA VAL A 250 -17.73 -14.17 20.86
C VAL A 250 -17.35 -12.83 20.22
N ILE A 251 -16.13 -12.71 19.67
CA ILE A 251 -15.63 -11.46 19.09
C ILE A 251 -16.48 -11.05 17.88
N LEU A 252 -16.84 -12.02 17.03
CA LEU A 252 -17.72 -11.79 15.88
C LEU A 252 -19.12 -11.33 16.31
N ARG A 253 -19.67 -11.92 17.38
CA ARG A 253 -21.03 -11.57 17.84
C ARG A 253 -21.17 -10.15 18.37
N ILE A 254 -20.08 -9.56 18.86
CA ILE A 254 -20.10 -8.25 19.53
C ILE A 254 -19.60 -7.15 18.61
N ALA A 255 -18.52 -7.40 17.86
CA ALA A 255 -17.90 -6.39 17.00
C ALA A 255 -18.20 -6.57 15.51
N ASP A 256 -18.98 -7.59 15.12
CA ASP A 256 -19.25 -7.96 13.71
C ASP A 256 -17.96 -8.16 12.86
N ILE A 257 -16.86 -8.54 13.53
CA ILE A 257 -15.55 -8.75 12.93
C ILE A 257 -15.11 -10.20 13.19
N LYS A 258 -14.79 -10.94 12.12
CA LYS A 258 -14.41 -12.36 12.20
C LYS A 258 -13.00 -12.52 12.80
N PRO A 259 -12.82 -13.24 13.93
CA PRO A 259 -11.49 -13.51 14.47
C PRO A 259 -10.84 -14.72 13.78
N ILE A 260 -9.60 -14.55 13.35
CA ILE A 260 -8.72 -15.61 12.84
C ILE A 260 -7.52 -15.73 13.79
N LEU A 261 -7.45 -16.83 14.54
CA LEU A 261 -6.36 -17.08 15.47
C LEU A 261 -5.08 -17.46 14.69
N LYS A 262 -4.11 -16.54 14.61
CA LYS A 262 -2.81 -16.75 13.94
C LYS A 262 -1.83 -17.44 14.90
N GLU A 263 -1.63 -16.85 16.07
CA GLU A 263 -0.71 -17.35 17.10
C GLU A 263 -1.42 -17.48 18.45
N ILE A 264 -1.20 -18.59 19.15
CA ILE A 264 -1.75 -18.83 20.47
C ILE A 264 -0.63 -19.31 21.38
N LYS A 265 -0.38 -18.58 22.46
CA LYS A 265 0.61 -18.95 23.48
C LYS A 265 -0.01 -18.92 24.86
N VAL A 266 0.23 -19.97 25.64
CA VAL A 266 -0.09 -20.00 27.06
C VAL A 266 1.24 -20.12 27.80
N ILE A 267 1.55 -19.11 28.60
CA ILE A 267 2.82 -18.94 29.31
C ILE A 267 2.51 -19.01 30.79
N LEU A 268 2.81 -20.17 31.40
CA LEU A 268 2.67 -20.38 32.82
C LEU A 268 4.06 -20.44 33.46
N ASP A 269 4.33 -19.64 34.48
CA ASP A 269 5.58 -19.72 35.26
C ASP A 269 6.86 -19.69 34.40
N GLY A 270 6.86 -18.84 33.37
CA GLY A 270 8.01 -18.63 32.49
C GLY A 270 8.35 -19.79 31.54
N LYS A 271 7.54 -20.87 31.48
CA LYS A 271 7.66 -21.86 30.39
C LYS A 271 6.51 -21.72 29.41
N GLU A 272 6.85 -21.74 28.13
CA GLU A 272 5.93 -21.53 27.03
C GLU A 272 5.43 -22.87 26.50
N VAL A 273 4.11 -22.99 26.33
CA VAL A 273 3.51 -24.09 25.59
C VAL A 273 2.61 -23.51 24.51
N ALA A 274 3.06 -23.66 23.27
CA ALA A 274 2.22 -23.49 22.08
C ALA A 274 1.39 -24.76 21.87
N PRO A 275 0.30 -24.73 21.09
CA PRO A 275 -0.33 -25.96 20.62
C PRO A 275 0.76 -26.89 20.08
N GLN A 276 0.80 -28.14 20.56
CA GLN A 276 1.57 -29.15 19.83
C GLN A 276 1.06 -29.07 18.40
N GLU A 277 1.94 -28.67 17.47
CA GLU A 277 1.65 -28.81 16.06
C GLU A 277 1.18 -30.25 15.91
N ILE A 278 -0.06 -30.44 15.44
CA ILE A 278 -0.46 -31.72 14.90
C ILE A 278 0.45 -31.88 13.69
N VAL A 279 1.61 -32.50 13.90
CA VAL A 279 2.51 -32.96 12.83
C VAL A 279 1.86 -34.20 12.21
N GLU A 280 0.59 -34.11 11.81
CA GLU A 280 0.09 -34.94 10.74
C GLU A 280 0.58 -34.30 9.45
N LYS A 281 1.79 -34.70 9.07
CA LYS A 281 2.42 -34.53 7.74
C LYS A 281 1.50 -33.85 6.71
N ASP A 282 1.63 -32.53 6.57
CA ASP A 282 1.22 -31.78 5.37
C ASP A 282 2.14 -32.15 4.19
N LYS A 283 2.19 -33.44 3.83
CA LYS A 283 2.88 -33.88 2.62
C LYS A 283 2.04 -33.41 1.44
N LYS A 284 2.49 -32.32 0.82
CA LYS A 284 1.97 -31.88 -0.47
C LYS A 284 2.38 -32.89 -1.53
N LYS A 285 1.38 -33.41 -2.21
CA LYS A 285 1.56 -34.16 -3.44
C LYS A 285 1.45 -33.18 -4.60
N VAL A 286 2.48 -33.16 -5.44
CA VAL A 286 2.48 -32.47 -6.73
C VAL A 286 2.53 -33.53 -7.81
N GLY A 287 1.62 -33.47 -8.78
CA GLY A 287 1.53 -34.51 -9.79
C GLY A 287 0.69 -34.11 -10.99
N LYS A 288 0.88 -34.86 -12.08
CA LYS A 288 0.10 -34.74 -13.30
C LYS A 288 -1.21 -35.53 -13.16
N ILE A 289 -2.31 -34.93 -13.59
CA ILE A 289 -3.66 -35.53 -13.48
C ILE A 289 -4.03 -36.29 -14.77
N ASP A 290 -3.50 -35.87 -15.91
CA ASP A 290 -3.75 -36.44 -17.23
C ASP A 290 -2.51 -37.19 -17.78
N ARG A 291 -2.73 -38.07 -18.77
CA ARG A 291 -1.65 -38.85 -19.40
C ARG A 291 -0.71 -37.99 -20.25
N GLU A 292 -1.19 -36.85 -20.73
CA GLU A 292 -0.46 -35.91 -21.59
C GLU A 292 0.33 -34.87 -20.76
N GLY A 293 0.07 -34.77 -19.45
CA GLY A 293 0.75 -33.85 -18.55
C GLY A 293 0.36 -32.39 -18.71
N ARG A 294 -0.80 -32.11 -19.32
CA ARG A 294 -1.37 -30.76 -19.46
C ARG A 294 -1.96 -30.24 -18.15
N LEU A 295 -2.38 -31.13 -17.25
CA LEU A 295 -3.04 -30.80 -15.99
C LEU A 295 -2.15 -31.12 -14.80
N THR A 296 -1.79 -30.11 -14.03
CA THR A 296 -0.96 -30.25 -12.82
C THR A 296 -1.77 -29.86 -11.59
N LEU A 297 -1.65 -30.65 -10.53
CA LEU A 297 -2.25 -30.37 -9.23
C LEU A 297 -1.18 -30.44 -8.14
N ALA A 298 -1.23 -29.47 -7.24
CA ALA A 298 -0.48 -29.44 -5.99
C ALA A 298 -1.48 -29.31 -4.84
N VAL A 299 -1.61 -30.36 -4.02
CA VAL A 299 -2.52 -30.37 -2.86
C VAL A 299 -2.01 -31.36 -1.81
N LEU A 300 -2.53 -31.28 -0.58
CA LEU A 300 -2.30 -32.28 0.45
C LEU A 300 -2.67 -33.70 -0.06
N GLU A 301 -1.82 -34.68 0.28
CA GLU A 301 -1.93 -36.05 -0.21
C GLU A 301 -3.27 -36.73 0.14
N ASP A 302 -3.85 -36.39 1.30
CA ASP A 302 -5.10 -36.93 1.83
C ASP A 302 -6.34 -36.56 0.99
N VAL A 303 -6.34 -35.38 0.39
CA VAL A 303 -7.46 -34.89 -0.44
C VAL A 303 -7.17 -34.98 -1.95
N TRP A 304 -6.00 -35.49 -2.34
CA TRP A 304 -5.59 -35.64 -3.73
C TRP A 304 -6.66 -36.27 -4.64
N PRO A 305 -7.33 -37.38 -4.29
CA PRO A 305 -8.31 -38.01 -5.18
C PRO A 305 -9.47 -37.06 -5.52
N TYR A 306 -9.97 -36.31 -4.53
CA TYR A 306 -11.10 -35.41 -4.68
C TYR A 306 -10.77 -34.21 -5.56
N PHE A 307 -9.63 -33.56 -5.31
CA PHE A 307 -9.18 -32.44 -6.13
C PHE A 307 -8.80 -32.88 -7.55
N SER A 308 -8.24 -34.09 -7.73
CA SER A 308 -7.96 -34.61 -9.06
C SER A 308 -9.23 -34.82 -9.90
N ALA A 309 -10.32 -35.29 -9.28
CA ALA A 309 -11.61 -35.46 -9.92
C ALA A 309 -12.28 -34.12 -10.23
N MET A 310 -12.19 -33.17 -9.29
CA MET A 310 -12.66 -31.79 -9.49
C MET A 310 -11.97 -31.15 -10.69
N VAL A 311 -10.64 -31.19 -10.77
CA VAL A 311 -9.88 -30.57 -11.86
C VAL A 311 -10.26 -31.16 -13.23
N ARG A 312 -10.41 -32.49 -13.33
CA ARG A 312 -10.89 -33.12 -14.58
C ARG A 312 -12.28 -32.64 -14.98
N THR A 313 -13.18 -32.53 -14.01
CA THR A 313 -14.57 -32.10 -14.24
C THR A 313 -14.63 -30.64 -14.67
N VAL A 314 -13.89 -29.78 -13.97
CA VAL A 314 -13.75 -28.35 -14.28
C VAL A 314 -13.22 -28.15 -15.69
N VAL A 315 -12.13 -28.80 -16.06
CA VAL A 315 -11.53 -28.67 -17.40
C VAL A 315 -12.49 -29.18 -18.47
N GLY A 316 -13.15 -30.32 -18.25
CA GLY A 316 -14.14 -30.84 -19.20
C GLY A 316 -15.40 -29.97 -19.33
N GLU A 317 -15.78 -29.22 -18.29
CA GLU A 317 -16.88 -28.25 -18.38
C GLU A 317 -16.45 -26.96 -19.11
N ILE A 318 -15.21 -26.50 -18.90
CA ILE A 318 -14.63 -25.37 -19.64
C ILE A 318 -14.53 -25.70 -21.13
N GLU A 319 -14.04 -26.89 -21.49
CA GLU A 319 -13.93 -27.33 -22.89
C GLU A 319 -15.29 -27.45 -23.57
N ARG A 320 -16.34 -27.89 -22.84
CA ARG A 320 -17.72 -27.92 -23.36
C ARG A 320 -18.31 -26.54 -23.64
N GLN A 321 -17.79 -25.49 -23.03
CA GLN A 321 -18.18 -24.09 -23.30
C GLN A 321 -17.44 -23.48 -24.51
N GLY A 322 -16.68 -24.28 -25.28
CA GLY A 322 -15.92 -23.80 -26.44
C GLY A 322 -14.59 -23.11 -26.08
N ILE A 323 -14.06 -23.40 -24.89
CA ILE A 323 -12.77 -22.88 -24.41
C ILE A 323 -11.80 -24.05 -24.30
N ALA A 324 -10.91 -24.21 -25.28
CA ALA A 324 -9.95 -25.31 -25.31
C ALA A 324 -8.80 -25.08 -24.32
N VAL A 325 -8.61 -25.99 -23.35
CA VAL A 325 -7.58 -25.87 -22.32
C VAL A 325 -6.29 -26.56 -22.77
N LYS A 326 -5.21 -25.79 -22.98
CA LYS A 326 -3.90 -26.33 -23.38
C LYS A 326 -3.05 -26.76 -22.19
N ALA A 327 -3.11 -25.99 -21.10
CA ALA A 327 -2.46 -26.34 -19.84
C ALA A 327 -3.26 -25.76 -18.67
N ALA A 328 -3.29 -26.47 -17.55
CA ALA A 328 -3.85 -25.92 -16.31
C ALA A 328 -3.08 -26.41 -15.09
N THR A 329 -2.83 -25.49 -14.16
CA THR A 329 -2.17 -25.75 -12.88
C THR A 329 -3.08 -25.31 -11.76
N PHE A 330 -3.36 -26.23 -10.84
CA PHE A 330 -4.12 -25.96 -9.63
C PHE A 330 -3.20 -26.13 -8.41
N ASP A 331 -3.04 -25.08 -7.62
CA ASP A 331 -2.27 -25.10 -6.38
C ASP A 331 -3.16 -24.80 -5.18
N VAL A 332 -3.11 -25.70 -4.20
CA VAL A 332 -3.92 -25.69 -3.00
C VAL A 332 -2.98 -25.81 -1.80
N PRO A 333 -2.63 -24.68 -1.15
CA PRO A 333 -1.47 -24.63 -0.27
C PRO A 333 -1.64 -25.32 1.08
N GLY A 334 -2.86 -25.75 1.46
CA GLY A 334 -3.15 -26.70 2.54
C GLY A 334 -2.54 -26.34 3.90
N ARG A 335 -3.31 -25.66 4.77
CA ARG A 335 -2.90 -25.43 6.17
C ARG A 335 -4.06 -25.60 7.17
N LYS A 336 -5.21 -24.96 6.92
CA LYS A 336 -6.47 -25.13 7.71
C LYS A 336 -7.74 -24.96 6.88
N GLU A 337 -7.67 -24.21 5.78
CA GLU A 337 -8.74 -24.04 4.78
C GLU A 337 -8.13 -24.23 3.37
N PHE A 338 -8.92 -24.72 2.40
CA PHE A 338 -8.43 -24.98 1.05
C PHE A 338 -8.68 -23.75 0.16
N GLU A 339 -7.61 -23.01 -0.12
CA GLU A 339 -7.61 -21.95 -1.13
C GLU A 339 -7.19 -22.53 -2.48
N VAL A 340 -8.05 -22.43 -3.48
CA VAL A 340 -7.75 -22.88 -4.84
C VAL A 340 -7.14 -21.72 -5.63
N ASN A 341 -5.89 -21.90 -6.04
CA ASN A 341 -5.24 -21.05 -7.03
C ASN A 341 -5.19 -21.81 -8.35
N ALA A 342 -5.72 -21.21 -9.41
CA ALA A 342 -5.77 -21.83 -10.73
C ALA A 342 -5.05 -20.94 -11.74
N LYS A 343 -4.21 -21.55 -12.57
CA LYS A 343 -3.59 -20.91 -13.73
C LYS A 343 -3.91 -21.74 -14.96
N LEU A 344 -4.60 -21.16 -15.94
CA LEU A 344 -5.03 -21.85 -17.15
C LEU A 344 -4.47 -21.16 -18.38
N VAL A 345 -4.01 -21.95 -19.35
CA VAL A 345 -3.66 -21.52 -20.69
C VAL A 345 -4.73 -22.03 -21.64
N VAL A 346 -5.49 -21.11 -22.25
CA VAL A 346 -6.71 -21.45 -23.00
C VAL A 346 -6.70 -20.85 -24.40
N GLU A 347 -7.36 -21.55 -25.33
CA GLU A 347 -7.61 -21.12 -26.70
C GLU A 347 -9.13 -21.04 -26.88
N THR A 348 -9.66 -19.88 -27.22
CA THR A 348 -11.11 -19.70 -27.42
C THR A 348 -11.39 -18.66 -28.50
N SER A 349 -12.55 -18.77 -29.14
CA SER A 349 -13.12 -17.76 -30.04
C SER A 349 -14.01 -16.75 -29.30
N LEU A 350 -14.23 -16.94 -28.01
CA LEU A 350 -15.02 -16.02 -27.18
C LEU A 350 -14.18 -14.79 -26.78
N PRO A 351 -14.83 -13.65 -26.49
CA PRO A 351 -14.16 -12.50 -25.89
C PRO A 351 -13.43 -12.88 -24.59
N GLU A 352 -12.21 -12.38 -24.40
CA GLU A 352 -11.33 -12.72 -23.27
C GLU A 352 -12.03 -12.50 -21.91
N ASP A 353 -12.80 -11.41 -21.78
CA ASP A 353 -13.58 -11.10 -20.57
C ASP A 353 -14.69 -12.13 -20.31
N GLN A 354 -15.39 -12.56 -21.35
CA GLN A 354 -16.47 -13.55 -21.24
C GLN A 354 -15.92 -14.93 -20.90
N ALA A 355 -14.83 -15.33 -21.55
CA ALA A 355 -14.16 -16.59 -21.27
C ALA A 355 -13.59 -16.62 -19.83
N THR A 356 -12.99 -15.54 -19.37
CA THR A 356 -12.47 -15.42 -17.99
C THR A 356 -13.59 -15.55 -16.95
N ARG A 357 -14.74 -14.91 -17.19
CA ARG A 357 -15.93 -15.05 -16.32
C ARG A 357 -16.43 -16.49 -16.27
N ILE A 358 -16.62 -17.13 -17.42
CA ILE A 358 -17.08 -18.53 -17.50
C ILE A 358 -16.11 -19.46 -16.76
N ILE A 359 -14.80 -19.32 -16.97
CA ILE A 359 -13.79 -20.14 -16.29
C ILE A 359 -13.85 -19.93 -14.78
N ARG A 360 -13.90 -18.68 -14.31
CA ARG A 360 -13.99 -18.37 -12.89
C ARG A 360 -15.27 -18.93 -12.27
N ASP A 361 -16.41 -18.81 -12.94
CA ASP A 361 -17.70 -19.30 -12.45
C ASP A 361 -17.71 -20.83 -12.30
N ILE A 362 -17.18 -21.55 -13.30
CA ILE A 362 -17.04 -23.02 -13.26
C ILE A 362 -16.14 -23.45 -12.10
N ILE A 363 -14.95 -22.87 -11.98
CA ILE A 363 -14.02 -23.20 -10.89
C ILE A 363 -14.65 -22.90 -9.53
N THR A 364 -15.34 -21.76 -9.39
CA THR A 364 -16.02 -21.36 -8.14
C THR A 364 -17.13 -22.32 -7.76
N LYS A 365 -17.96 -22.72 -8.73
CA LYS A 365 -19.05 -23.68 -8.53
C LYS A 365 -18.51 -25.02 -8.02
N HIS A 366 -17.55 -25.60 -8.74
CA HIS A 366 -16.97 -26.90 -8.37
C HIS A 366 -16.19 -26.87 -7.06
N THR A 367 -15.52 -25.77 -6.76
CA THR A 367 -14.83 -25.57 -5.47
C THR A 367 -15.84 -25.52 -4.31
N LYS A 368 -16.99 -24.87 -4.50
CA LYS A 368 -18.08 -24.84 -3.50
C LYS A 368 -18.75 -26.21 -3.33
N GLU A 369 -18.98 -26.94 -4.42
CA GLU A 369 -19.53 -28.30 -4.38
C GLU A 369 -18.58 -29.27 -3.67
N LEU A 370 -17.27 -29.18 -3.95
CA LEU A 370 -16.26 -29.96 -3.27
C LEU A 370 -16.16 -29.60 -1.77
N GLY A 371 -16.26 -28.31 -1.43
CA GLY A 371 -16.30 -27.85 -0.04
C GLY A 371 -17.50 -28.40 0.74
N ARG A 372 -18.68 -28.47 0.12
CA ARG A 372 -19.88 -29.13 0.70
C ARG A 372 -19.65 -30.62 0.93
N THR A 373 -18.98 -31.29 -0.01
CA THR A 373 -18.70 -32.73 0.05
C THR A 373 -17.70 -33.06 1.15
N LEU A 374 -16.65 -32.25 1.29
CA LEU A 374 -15.61 -32.41 2.31
C LEU A 374 -15.99 -31.81 3.67
N LYS A 375 -17.15 -31.15 3.79
CA LYS A 375 -17.57 -30.36 4.96
C LYS A 375 -16.49 -29.36 5.42
N ARG A 376 -15.75 -28.79 4.46
CA ARG A 376 -14.65 -27.83 4.67
C ARG A 376 -14.93 -26.56 3.89
N TYR A 377 -14.55 -25.42 4.45
CA TYR A 377 -14.65 -24.15 3.73
C TYR A 377 -13.55 -24.10 2.66
N MET A 378 -13.96 -23.82 1.41
CA MET A 378 -13.09 -23.77 0.25
C MET A 378 -13.38 -22.51 -0.55
N THR A 379 -12.33 -21.80 -0.96
CA THR A 379 -12.43 -20.55 -1.70
C THR A 379 -11.52 -20.56 -2.90
N VAL A 380 -11.89 -19.81 -3.94
CA VAL A 380 -11.04 -19.56 -5.09
C VAL A 380 -10.38 -18.22 -4.88
N ARG A 381 -9.04 -18.20 -4.83
CA ARG A 381 -8.27 -16.99 -4.50
C ARG A 381 -7.76 -16.30 -5.76
N ASN A 382 -7.03 -17.04 -6.59
CA ASN A 382 -6.50 -16.52 -7.84
C ASN A 382 -6.89 -17.42 -9.01
N VAL A 383 -7.35 -16.80 -10.11
CA VAL A 383 -7.64 -17.47 -11.38
C VAL A 383 -6.94 -16.65 -12.46
N GLU A 384 -5.78 -17.13 -12.89
CA GLU A 384 -5.03 -16.55 -14.01
C GLU A 384 -5.39 -17.29 -15.29
N VAL A 385 -5.74 -16.54 -16.34
CA VAL A 385 -6.09 -17.11 -17.65
C VAL A 385 -5.22 -16.46 -18.71
N ASP A 386 -4.38 -17.28 -19.35
CA ASP A 386 -3.51 -16.87 -20.46
C ASP A 386 -4.17 -17.31 -21.78
N PHE A 387 -4.48 -16.36 -22.66
CA PHE A 387 -5.13 -16.62 -23.95
C PHE A 387 -4.13 -16.83 -25.08
N ILE A 388 -4.22 -17.97 -25.77
CA ILE A 388 -3.51 -18.22 -27.02
C ILE A 388 -4.40 -17.73 -28.17
N LYS A 389 -3.97 -16.66 -28.85
CA LYS A 389 -4.65 -16.18 -30.05
C LYS A 389 -4.46 -17.21 -31.17
N LYS A 390 -5.57 -17.76 -31.64
CA LYS A 390 -5.61 -18.54 -32.87
C LYS A 390 -5.19 -17.60 -34.00
N ALA A 391 -4.10 -17.91 -34.70
CA ALA A 391 -3.76 -17.19 -35.92
C ALA A 391 -4.93 -17.35 -36.89
N GLU A 392 -5.69 -16.27 -37.10
CA GLU A 392 -6.74 -16.26 -38.11
C GLU A 392 -6.08 -16.57 -39.45
N THR A 393 -6.50 -17.67 -40.06
CA THR A 393 -6.22 -17.94 -41.46
C THR A 393 -6.88 -16.84 -42.26
N ALA A 394 -6.07 -15.91 -42.76
CA ALA A 394 -6.52 -14.80 -43.58
C ALA A 394 -7.28 -15.34 -44.80
N LYS A 395 -8.61 -15.16 -44.83
CA LYS A 395 -9.36 -15.15 -46.08
C LYS A 395 -9.04 -13.84 -46.82
N PRO A 396 -8.89 -13.89 -48.16
CA PRO A 396 -8.34 -12.78 -48.94
C PRO A 396 -9.30 -11.60 -48.94
N SER A 397 -8.87 -10.50 -48.31
CA SER A 397 -9.53 -9.19 -48.43
C SER A 397 -9.38 -8.67 -49.85
N ALA A 398 -10.50 -8.19 -50.38
CA ALA A 398 -10.64 -7.59 -51.70
C ALA A 398 -9.65 -6.45 -51.95
N LYS A 399 -9.26 -6.34 -53.24
CA LYS A 399 -8.41 -5.29 -53.81
C LYS A 399 -9.00 -3.90 -53.55
N VAL A 400 -8.21 -3.03 -52.92
CA VAL A 400 -8.34 -1.57 -53.01
C VAL A 400 -7.21 -1.07 -53.94
N PRO A 401 -7.48 -0.16 -54.90
CA PRO A 401 -6.59 0.08 -56.03
C PRO A 401 -5.33 0.85 -55.62
N ALA A 402 -4.19 0.38 -56.13
CA ALA A 402 -2.87 0.93 -55.87
C ALA A 402 -2.66 2.28 -56.59
N THR A 403 -2.15 3.26 -55.86
CA THR A 403 -1.52 4.46 -56.44
C THR A 403 -0.19 4.05 -57.11
N GLY A 404 -0.11 4.21 -58.43
CA GLY A 404 0.88 3.59 -59.34
C GLY A 404 2.37 3.86 -59.13
N LYS A 405 2.79 4.69 -58.17
CA LYS A 405 4.23 5.00 -57.97
C LYS A 405 4.99 3.95 -57.14
N ALA A 406 4.32 3.23 -56.24
CA ALA A 406 4.98 2.22 -55.39
C ALA A 406 5.23 0.89 -56.13
N ALA A 407 4.37 0.54 -57.08
CA ALA A 407 4.54 -0.66 -57.92
C ALA A 407 5.68 -0.49 -58.95
N GLU A 408 5.84 0.72 -59.49
CA GLU A 408 6.92 1.03 -60.43
C GLU A 408 8.31 0.96 -59.75
N ILE A 409 8.41 1.39 -58.48
CA ILE A 409 9.64 1.30 -57.69
C ILE A 409 10.00 -0.16 -57.38
N LEU A 410 9.01 -1.02 -57.09
CA LEU A 410 9.24 -2.44 -56.85
C LEU A 410 9.62 -3.21 -58.12
N GLN A 411 9.08 -2.83 -59.28
CA GLN A 411 9.44 -3.43 -60.57
C GLN A 411 10.85 -3.04 -61.01
N ARG A 412 11.21 -1.75 -60.92
CA ARG A 412 12.58 -1.30 -61.24
C ARG A 412 13.63 -1.92 -60.31
N LYS A 413 13.28 -2.15 -59.04
CA LYS A 413 14.17 -2.84 -58.10
C LYS A 413 14.42 -4.30 -58.50
N ALA A 414 13.38 -5.02 -58.92
CA ALA A 414 13.50 -6.41 -59.36
C ALA A 414 14.29 -6.54 -60.68
N GLU A 415 14.20 -5.54 -61.56
CA GLU A 415 15.00 -5.47 -62.79
C GLU A 415 16.48 -5.21 -62.49
N ILE A 416 16.77 -4.28 -61.57
CA ILE A 416 18.15 -4.00 -61.11
C ILE A 416 18.74 -5.24 -60.41
N GLU A 417 17.97 -5.95 -59.58
CA GLU A 417 18.44 -7.18 -58.91
C GLU A 417 18.81 -8.28 -59.92
N LYS A 418 18.02 -8.46 -60.99
CA LYS A 418 18.32 -9.41 -62.07
C LYS A 418 19.51 -9.00 -62.93
N GLU A 419 19.69 -7.70 -63.15
CA GLU A 419 20.79 -7.18 -63.94
C GLU A 419 22.11 -7.25 -63.18
N VAL A 420 22.08 -6.98 -61.87
CA VAL A 420 23.22 -7.19 -60.96
C VAL A 420 23.58 -8.66 -60.85
N GLU A 421 22.60 -9.57 -60.76
CA GLU A 421 22.85 -11.02 -60.72
C GLU A 421 23.51 -11.55 -62.01
N LYS A 422 23.09 -11.04 -63.17
CA LYS A 422 23.74 -11.35 -64.47
C LYS A 422 25.18 -10.82 -64.55
N LEU A 423 25.42 -9.59 -64.08
CA LEU A 423 26.76 -9.00 -64.08
C LEU A 423 27.70 -9.73 -63.11
N LEU A 424 27.19 -10.24 -61.99
CA LEU A 424 27.96 -11.04 -61.03
C LEU A 424 28.31 -12.43 -61.57
N GLN A 425 27.41 -13.08 -62.33
CA GLN A 425 27.71 -14.36 -62.99
C GLN A 425 28.72 -14.21 -64.14
N GLN A 426 28.70 -13.09 -64.87
CA GLN A 426 29.62 -12.84 -65.98
C GLN A 426 31.05 -12.48 -65.51
N ALA A 427 31.21 -11.97 -64.29
CA ALA A 427 32.52 -11.56 -63.77
C ALA A 427 33.35 -12.72 -63.16
N GLY A 428 32.76 -13.88 -62.88
CA GLY A 428 33.50 -15.07 -62.41
C GLY A 428 34.32 -14.85 -61.13
N VAL A 429 33.83 -14.04 -60.19
CA VAL A 429 34.53 -13.75 -58.92
C VAL A 429 33.73 -14.34 -57.75
N GLU A 430 34.08 -15.55 -57.33
CA GLU A 430 33.52 -16.21 -56.14
C GLU A 430 33.90 -15.50 -54.82
N GLU A 431 34.86 -14.56 -54.84
CA GLU A 431 35.34 -13.85 -53.64
C GLU A 431 34.46 -12.67 -53.20
N LEU A 432 33.52 -12.21 -54.03
CA LEU A 432 32.58 -11.14 -53.63
C LEU A 432 31.35 -11.64 -52.89
N ALA A 433 31.05 -12.94 -52.90
CA ALA A 433 29.93 -13.51 -52.13
C ALA A 433 30.06 -13.18 -50.63
N PHE A 434 31.28 -13.25 -50.09
CA PHE A 434 31.60 -12.92 -48.70
C PHE A 434 31.41 -11.43 -48.39
N LEU A 435 31.86 -10.55 -49.29
CA LEU A 435 31.66 -9.10 -49.18
C LEU A 435 30.20 -8.68 -49.36
N THR A 436 29.43 -9.37 -50.20
CA THR A 436 27.99 -9.15 -50.32
C THR A 436 27.24 -9.67 -49.10
N GLU A 437 27.62 -10.78 -48.48
CA GLU A 437 27.00 -11.23 -47.23
C GLU A 437 27.35 -10.33 -46.04
N GLU A 438 28.59 -9.85 -45.93
CA GLU A 438 28.98 -8.91 -44.88
C GLU A 438 28.32 -7.54 -45.06
N LYS A 439 28.31 -6.99 -46.28
CA LYS A 439 27.58 -5.74 -46.56
C LYS A 439 26.07 -5.90 -46.45
N LYS A 440 25.52 -7.08 -46.76
CA LYS A 440 24.10 -7.41 -46.54
C LYS A 440 23.79 -7.52 -45.05
N ARG A 441 24.66 -8.13 -44.24
CA ARG A 441 24.52 -8.17 -42.77
C ARG A 441 24.68 -6.79 -42.13
N GLU A 442 25.60 -5.96 -42.62
CA GLU A 442 25.76 -4.59 -42.14
C GLU A 442 24.57 -3.70 -42.52
N SER A 443 24.07 -3.82 -43.75
CA SER A 443 22.87 -3.09 -44.18
C SER A 443 21.59 -3.59 -43.49
N GLU A 444 21.44 -4.89 -43.25
CA GLU A 444 20.36 -5.45 -42.43
C GLU A 444 20.44 -4.97 -40.97
N LYS A 445 21.63 -4.93 -40.37
CA LYS A 445 21.84 -4.36 -39.03
C LYS A 445 21.54 -2.86 -38.98
N ALA A 446 21.92 -2.11 -40.02
CA ALA A 446 21.64 -0.67 -40.11
C ALA A 446 20.14 -0.39 -40.31
N LEU A 447 19.45 -1.19 -41.12
CA LEU A 447 17.99 -1.10 -41.34
C LEU A 447 17.19 -1.54 -40.11
N LEU A 448 17.68 -2.53 -39.36
CA LEU A 448 17.08 -2.93 -38.08
C LEU A 448 17.27 -1.83 -37.04
N ARG A 449 18.47 -1.25 -36.92
CA ARG A 449 18.71 -0.09 -36.04
C ARG A 449 17.84 1.10 -36.40
N SER A 450 17.69 1.42 -37.69
CA SER A 450 16.85 2.55 -38.13
C SER A 450 15.36 2.36 -37.87
N ARG A 451 14.88 1.13 -37.64
CA ARG A 451 13.50 0.86 -37.20
C ARG A 451 13.36 0.74 -35.67
N ILE A 452 14.38 0.19 -35.02
CA ILE A 452 14.38 -0.04 -33.57
C ILE A 452 14.55 1.29 -32.82
N GLU A 453 15.49 2.15 -33.23
CA GLU A 453 15.73 3.42 -32.52
C GLU A 453 14.49 4.33 -32.47
N PRO A 454 13.78 4.60 -33.60
CA PRO A 454 12.55 5.38 -33.55
C PRO A 454 11.45 4.71 -32.73
N ALA A 455 11.34 3.38 -32.79
CA ALA A 455 10.35 2.64 -32.00
C ALA A 455 10.64 2.74 -30.49
N MET A 456 11.91 2.74 -30.09
CA MET A 456 12.32 2.85 -28.68
C MET A 456 12.17 4.28 -28.15
N GLU A 457 12.42 5.29 -28.99
CA GLU A 457 12.17 6.69 -28.65
C GLU A 457 10.67 6.96 -28.50
N GLU A 458 9.86 6.46 -29.41
CA GLU A 458 8.39 6.56 -29.32
C GLU A 458 7.85 5.77 -28.11
N LEU A 459 8.40 4.58 -27.83
CA LEU A 459 8.08 3.81 -26.64
C LEU A 459 8.35 4.62 -25.37
N LYS A 460 9.52 5.27 -25.28
CA LYS A 460 9.88 6.12 -24.14
C LYS A 460 8.91 7.29 -24.00
N ASN A 461 8.58 7.98 -25.09
CA ASN A 461 7.69 9.14 -25.07
C ASN A 461 6.26 8.76 -24.67
N ARG A 462 5.69 7.70 -25.26
CA ARG A 462 4.35 7.22 -24.91
C ARG A 462 4.26 6.74 -23.48
N LEU A 463 5.27 6.00 -23.00
CA LEU A 463 5.32 5.61 -21.59
C LEU A 463 5.38 6.84 -20.68
N HIS A 464 6.15 7.86 -21.03
CA HIS A 464 6.22 9.09 -20.24
C HIS A 464 4.88 9.84 -20.17
N THR A 465 4.07 9.78 -21.22
CA THR A 465 2.74 10.42 -21.28
C THR A 465 1.71 9.59 -20.54
N GLU A 466 1.62 8.29 -20.83
CA GLU A 466 0.61 7.39 -20.25
C GLU A 466 0.82 7.19 -18.75
N LEU A 467 2.08 7.07 -18.29
CA LEU A 467 2.37 6.90 -16.86
C LEU A 467 2.05 8.15 -16.03
N LYS A 468 2.04 9.36 -16.64
CA LYS A 468 1.58 10.59 -15.97
C LYS A 468 0.07 10.62 -15.75
N LEU A 469 -0.70 9.85 -16.52
CA LEU A 469 -2.16 9.83 -16.44
C LEU A 469 -2.68 8.84 -15.39
N ILE A 470 -1.79 8.10 -14.73
CA ILE A 470 -2.19 7.15 -13.69
C ILE A 470 -2.73 7.94 -12.50
N PRO A 471 -4.00 7.73 -12.11
CA PRO A 471 -4.64 8.53 -11.09
C PRO A 471 -4.05 8.22 -9.70
N ARG A 472 -4.11 9.20 -8.79
CA ARG A 472 -3.72 9.07 -7.37
C ARG A 472 -2.22 8.84 -7.13
N VAL A 473 -1.40 9.04 -8.16
CA VAL A 473 0.07 9.01 -8.08
C VAL A 473 0.67 10.05 -9.00
N THR A 474 1.72 10.71 -8.53
CA THR A 474 2.51 11.61 -9.36
C THR A 474 3.70 10.85 -9.93
N PHE A 475 3.78 10.72 -11.25
CA PHE A 475 4.93 10.15 -11.95
C PHE A 475 6.17 11.05 -11.80
N LYS A 476 7.31 10.48 -11.39
CA LYS A 476 8.58 11.22 -11.18
C LYS A 476 9.54 11.04 -12.34
N TRP A 477 9.91 9.81 -12.65
CA TRP A 477 10.87 9.50 -13.70
C TRP A 477 10.69 8.08 -14.23
N LEU A 478 11.15 7.87 -15.47
CA LEU A 478 11.20 6.58 -16.16
C LEU A 478 12.63 6.37 -16.65
N LYS A 479 13.21 5.23 -16.31
CA LYS A 479 14.46 4.74 -16.87
C LYS A 479 14.14 3.56 -17.79
N LEU A 480 14.53 3.70 -19.03
CA LEU A 480 14.35 2.68 -20.06
C LEU A 480 15.72 2.37 -20.65
N ASN A 481 16.17 1.13 -20.48
CA ASN A 481 17.36 0.62 -21.16
C ASN A 481 16.90 -0.46 -22.14
N TRP A 482 17.59 -0.58 -23.27
CA TRP A 482 17.25 -1.59 -24.26
C TRP A 482 18.50 -2.16 -24.93
N ASP A 483 18.40 -3.43 -25.32
CA ASP A 483 19.41 -4.17 -26.07
C ASP A 483 18.75 -4.98 -27.17
N ALA A 484 19.30 -4.93 -28.39
CA ALA A 484 18.75 -5.61 -29.55
C ALA A 484 19.55 -6.87 -29.86
N LYS A 485 18.90 -8.04 -29.79
CA LYS A 485 19.49 -9.32 -30.18
C LYS A 485 18.70 -9.90 -31.35
N GLY A 486 19.23 -9.71 -32.56
CA GLY A 486 18.55 -10.10 -33.79
C GLY A 486 17.31 -9.23 -34.04
N THR A 487 16.14 -9.86 -34.17
CA THR A 487 14.84 -9.19 -34.40
C THR A 487 14.07 -8.90 -33.11
N THR A 488 14.61 -9.28 -31.95
CA THR A 488 13.97 -9.06 -30.64
C THR A 488 14.74 -8.01 -29.85
N VAL A 489 14.01 -7.00 -29.39
CA VAL A 489 14.50 -5.94 -28.51
C VAL A 489 14.13 -6.29 -27.08
N TYR A 490 15.14 -6.43 -26.22
CA TYR A 490 14.96 -6.64 -24.80
C TYR A 490 14.97 -5.30 -24.10
N VAL A 491 13.98 -5.05 -23.26
CA VAL A 491 13.80 -3.76 -22.58
C VAL A 491 13.75 -3.96 -21.08
N ASP A 492 14.52 -3.14 -20.38
CA ASP A 492 14.51 -3.02 -18.93
C ASP A 492 13.88 -1.68 -18.56
N ILE A 493 12.76 -1.75 -17.82
CA ILE A 493 11.96 -0.58 -17.47
C ILE A 493 11.91 -0.42 -15.96
N GLU A 494 12.30 0.76 -15.50
CA GLU A 494 12.16 1.18 -14.11
C GLU A 494 11.41 2.51 -14.04
N ALA A 495 10.36 2.57 -13.25
CA ALA A 495 9.54 3.76 -13.11
C ALA A 495 9.34 4.12 -11.64
N SER A 496 9.40 5.41 -11.33
CA SER A 496 9.18 5.92 -9.97
C SER A 496 7.95 6.81 -9.90
N PHE A 497 7.13 6.55 -8.88
CA PHE A 497 5.89 7.23 -8.59
C PHE A 497 5.91 7.73 -7.14
N MET A 498 5.23 8.82 -6.89
CA MET A 498 4.98 9.36 -5.55
C MET A 498 3.49 9.29 -5.28
N LYS A 499 3.07 8.82 -4.11
CA LYS A 499 1.64 8.72 -3.79
C LYS A 499 1.01 10.11 -3.63
N GLU A 500 -0.10 10.33 -4.33
CA GLU A 500 -0.96 11.48 -4.06
C GLU A 500 -1.90 11.10 -2.91
N GLU A 501 -1.72 11.73 -1.75
CA GLU A 501 -2.74 11.72 -0.71
C GLU A 501 -3.85 12.66 -1.15
N ILE A 502 -4.87 12.09 -1.77
CA ILE A 502 -6.10 12.81 -2.09
C ILE A 502 -6.99 12.69 -0.84
N GLY A 503 -7.14 13.80 -0.12
CA GLY A 503 -8.11 13.93 0.97
C GLY A 503 -9.52 13.89 0.40
N GLY A 504 -10.31 12.87 0.77
CA GLY A 504 -11.72 12.79 0.40
C GLY A 504 -12.57 13.81 1.19
N LEU A 505 -13.72 14.20 0.63
CA LEU A 505 -14.72 15.12 1.21
C LEU A 505 -15.24 14.73 2.62
N PHE A 506 -14.85 13.57 3.15
CA PHE A 506 -15.28 13.02 4.43
C PHE A 506 -14.13 12.51 5.32
N GLY A 507 -12.88 12.93 5.09
CA GLY A 507 -11.76 12.65 6.00
C GLY A 507 -11.30 11.19 6.09
N SER A 508 -11.87 10.26 5.33
CA SER A 508 -11.33 8.91 5.17
C SER A 508 -10.25 8.92 4.08
N PHE A 509 -8.98 8.91 4.48
CA PHE A 509 -7.86 8.65 3.57
C PHE A 509 -8.04 7.25 2.99
N SER A 510 -8.56 7.15 1.76
CA SER A 510 -8.51 5.87 1.05
C SER A 510 -7.05 5.62 0.72
N GLY A 511 -6.38 4.81 1.54
CA GLY A 511 -4.99 4.41 1.30
C GLY A 511 -4.87 3.89 -0.14
N VAL A 512 -4.08 4.59 -0.96
CA VAL A 512 -3.85 4.13 -2.32
C VAL A 512 -3.00 2.88 -2.23
N ASN A 513 -3.62 1.73 -2.54
CA ASN A 513 -2.97 0.43 -2.45
C ASN A 513 -1.77 0.39 -3.42
N GLU A 514 -0.57 0.26 -2.87
CA GLU A 514 0.68 0.20 -3.65
C GLU A 514 0.67 -0.93 -4.68
N ASP A 515 0.11 -2.08 -4.32
CA ASP A 515 0.08 -3.23 -5.21
C ASP A 515 -0.84 -2.96 -6.39
N ARG A 516 -1.94 -2.22 -6.16
CA ARG A 516 -2.83 -1.77 -7.23
C ARG A 516 -2.15 -0.77 -8.16
N ILE A 517 -1.40 0.20 -7.62
CA ILE A 517 -0.60 1.13 -8.44
C ILE A 517 0.43 0.35 -9.27
N LYS A 518 1.19 -0.57 -8.65
CA LYS A 518 2.19 -1.39 -9.35
C LYS A 518 1.56 -2.22 -10.46
N GLN A 519 0.35 -2.73 -10.24
CA GLN A 519 -0.42 -3.46 -11.25
C GLN A 519 -0.87 -2.55 -12.40
N ASP A 520 -1.48 -1.39 -12.11
CA ASP A 520 -1.96 -0.43 -13.11
C ASP A 520 -0.79 0.09 -13.99
N VAL A 521 0.37 0.36 -13.38
CA VAL A 521 1.61 0.72 -14.08
C VAL A 521 2.09 -0.42 -15.00
N ARG A 522 2.06 -1.66 -14.50
CA ARG A 522 2.48 -2.84 -15.28
C ARG A 522 1.59 -3.06 -16.49
N GLU A 523 0.27 -2.98 -16.31
CA GLU A 523 -0.70 -3.15 -17.39
C GLU A 523 -0.54 -2.06 -18.46
N THR A 524 -0.34 -0.81 -18.02
CA THR A 524 -0.09 0.33 -18.92
C THR A 524 1.16 0.09 -19.76
N ILE A 525 2.27 -0.32 -19.14
CA ILE A 525 3.53 -0.58 -19.85
C ILE A 525 3.38 -1.75 -20.85
N LEU A 526 2.75 -2.84 -20.46
CA LEU A 526 2.53 -3.99 -21.33
C LEU A 526 1.58 -3.67 -22.50
N ARG A 527 0.62 -2.77 -22.30
CA ARG A 527 -0.24 -2.24 -23.38
C ARG A 527 0.58 -1.42 -24.37
N VAL A 528 1.32 -0.42 -23.89
CA VAL A 528 2.12 0.47 -24.75
C VAL A 528 3.19 -0.33 -25.52
N ILE A 529 3.86 -1.31 -24.88
CA ILE A 529 4.78 -2.22 -25.56
C ILE A 529 4.07 -2.94 -26.72
N ARG A 530 2.90 -3.56 -26.48
CA ARG A 530 2.14 -4.28 -27.52
C ARG A 530 1.74 -3.37 -28.69
N ASP A 531 1.40 -2.12 -28.42
CA ASP A 531 1.01 -1.16 -29.46
C ASP A 531 2.22 -0.77 -30.33
N ILE A 532 3.37 -0.45 -29.71
CA ILE A 532 4.62 -0.18 -30.44
C ILE A 532 5.08 -1.41 -31.25
N GLN A 533 4.94 -2.62 -30.70
CA GLN A 533 5.27 -3.85 -31.42
C GLN A 533 4.45 -4.00 -32.71
N LYS A 534 3.16 -3.64 -32.67
CA LYS A 534 2.28 -3.71 -33.86
C LYS A 534 2.61 -2.61 -34.86
N GLU A 535 2.84 -1.39 -34.40
CA GLU A 535 3.06 -0.22 -35.24
C GLU A 535 4.40 -0.28 -35.99
N TYR A 536 5.46 -0.71 -35.30
CA TYR A 536 6.81 -0.78 -35.87
C TYR A 536 7.19 -2.19 -36.34
N GLY A 537 6.34 -3.19 -36.11
CA GLY A 537 6.57 -4.58 -36.53
C GLY A 537 7.77 -5.24 -35.85
N ILE A 538 8.16 -4.78 -34.67
CA ILE A 538 9.31 -5.30 -33.90
C ILE A 538 8.85 -6.16 -32.73
N LYS A 539 9.65 -7.17 -32.36
CA LYS A 539 9.38 -7.98 -31.18
C LYS A 539 10.08 -7.33 -29.98
N ILE A 540 9.31 -6.82 -29.03
CA ILE A 540 9.80 -6.26 -27.77
C ILE A 540 9.51 -7.27 -26.67
N SER A 541 10.52 -7.57 -25.84
CA SER A 541 10.40 -8.44 -24.67
C SER A 541 10.85 -7.68 -23.43
N LEU A 542 9.98 -7.61 -22.42
CA LEU A 542 10.29 -7.03 -21.13
C LEU A 542 11.15 -8.01 -20.32
N ASN A 543 12.37 -7.62 -19.96
CA ASN A 543 13.32 -8.49 -19.26
C ASN A 543 13.34 -8.17 -17.76
N LYS A 544 13.57 -6.90 -17.39
CA LYS A 544 13.41 -6.41 -16.02
C LYS A 544 12.34 -5.33 -15.94
N PHE A 545 11.54 -5.42 -14.89
CA PHE A 545 10.51 -4.43 -14.59
C PHE A 545 10.49 -4.12 -13.10
N ASN A 546 10.71 -2.86 -12.75
CA ASN A 546 10.68 -2.38 -11.37
C ASN A 546 9.83 -1.12 -11.25
N VAL A 547 9.00 -1.06 -10.21
CA VAL A 547 8.16 0.09 -9.90
C VAL A 547 8.43 0.52 -8.48
N ILE A 548 8.96 1.73 -8.33
CA ILE A 548 9.24 2.33 -7.03
C ILE A 548 8.11 3.29 -6.72
N VAL A 549 7.26 2.94 -5.75
CA VAL A 549 6.22 3.83 -5.21
C VAL A 549 6.76 4.41 -3.91
N ARG A 550 6.83 5.74 -3.81
CA ARG A 550 7.33 6.50 -2.66
C ARG A 550 6.23 7.27 -1.96
#